data_AF-A0A930RR26-F1
#
_entry.id   AF-A0A930RR26-F1
#
_cell.length_a   1.000
_cell.length_b   1.000
_cell.length_c   1.000
_cell.angle_alpha   90.00
_cell.angle_beta   90.00
_cell.angle_gamma   90.00
#
_symmetry.space_group_name_H-M   'P 1'
#
loop_
_entity.id
_entity.type
_entity.pdbx_description
1 polymer ?
#
loop_
_entity_poly.entity_id
_entity_poly.type
_entity_poly.pdbx_seq_one_letter_code
_entity_poly.pdbx_strand_id
1 'polypeptide(L)'
;KSFMEIGTAILMSTGLAVSLIVMSKGKSSSSMSLDQYLFGSIVTISQEQVIGLFVIAAVVLILTFLFLRPMYILTFDEDTAFVDGLPVRTMSILFNMVTGVAIALMIPAAGALLVSTIMVLPASIALRLGKNFSSVMILASAIGFLGMVAGLYISYYAETPPSASITIIFVVVFLLVSLLKRFIK
;
A
#
# COMPACT_ATOMS: atom_id res chain seq x y z
N LYS A 1 6.98 -4.03 -28.25
CA LYS A 1 6.77 -4.09 -26.78
C LYS A 1 6.56 -2.66 -26.29
N SER A 2 5.58 -2.37 -25.41
CA SER A 2 5.12 -1.03 -24.96
C SER A 2 3.95 -0.36 -25.74
N PHE A 3 2.95 -1.14 -26.18
CA PHE A 3 1.60 -0.58 -26.44
C PHE A 3 0.64 -0.79 -25.26
N MET A 4 0.88 -1.81 -24.43
CA MET A 4 0.02 -2.13 -23.28
C MET A 4 0.11 -1.08 -22.17
N GLU A 5 1.30 -0.53 -21.89
CA GLU A 5 1.50 0.50 -20.87
C GLU A 5 0.75 1.79 -21.22
N ILE A 6 0.82 2.20 -22.50
CA ILE A 6 0.08 3.35 -23.03
C ILE A 6 -1.43 3.08 -22.93
N GLY A 7 -1.89 1.89 -23.31
CA GLY A 7 -3.29 1.48 -23.18
C GLY A 7 -3.81 1.55 -21.74
N THR A 8 -3.04 1.04 -20.77
CA THR A 8 -3.40 1.11 -19.35
C THR A 8 -3.44 2.54 -18.82
N ALA A 9 -2.48 3.40 -19.22
CA ALA A 9 -2.44 4.80 -18.80
C ALA A 9 -3.64 5.58 -19.34
N ILE A 10 -4.01 5.36 -20.61
CA ILE A 10 -5.18 5.98 -21.22
C ILE A 10 -6.46 5.50 -20.52
N LEU A 11 -6.64 4.19 -20.34
CA LEU A 11 -7.83 3.63 -19.69
C LEU A 11 -8.00 4.15 -18.25
N MET A 12 -6.92 4.21 -17.46
CA MET A 12 -6.97 4.77 -16.11
C MET A 12 -7.31 6.25 -16.11
N SER A 13 -6.66 7.04 -16.96
CA SER A 13 -6.87 8.49 -17.02
C SER A 13 -8.29 8.83 -17.47
N THR A 14 -8.81 8.14 -18.49
CA THR A 14 -10.17 8.31 -18.98
C THR A 14 -11.20 7.85 -17.95
N GLY A 15 -10.99 6.69 -17.31
CA GLY A 15 -11.89 6.19 -16.27
C GLY A 15 -12.02 7.14 -15.07
N LEU A 16 -10.88 7.67 -14.60
CA LEU A 16 -10.85 8.67 -13.53
C LEU A 16 -11.54 9.98 -13.95
N ALA A 17 -11.22 10.50 -15.15
CA ALA A 17 -11.82 11.73 -15.65
C ALA A 17 -13.35 11.62 -15.78
N VAL A 18 -13.85 10.51 -16.32
CA VAL A 18 -15.29 10.25 -16.44
C VAL A 18 -15.94 10.16 -15.04
N SER A 19 -15.33 9.43 -14.12
CA SER A 19 -15.81 9.30 -12.74
C SER A 19 -15.97 10.67 -12.06
N LEU A 20 -14.95 11.53 -12.18
CA LEU A 20 -14.96 12.88 -11.59
C LEU A 20 -16.03 13.78 -12.21
N ILE A 21 -16.24 13.72 -13.54
CA ILE A 21 -17.29 14.50 -14.22
C ILE A 21 -18.68 14.05 -13.76
N VAL A 22 -18.90 12.74 -13.62
CA VAL A 22 -20.17 12.18 -13.15
C VAL A 22 -20.42 12.57 -11.68
N MET A 23 -19.42 12.43 -10.81
CA MET A 23 -19.51 12.86 -9.42
C MET A 23 -19.77 14.35 -9.28
N SER A 24 -19.09 15.19 -10.06
CA SER A 24 -19.24 16.65 -10.02
C SER A 24 -20.64 17.13 -10.43
N LYS A 25 -21.36 16.37 -11.26
CA LYS A 25 -22.73 16.70 -11.71
C LYS A 25 -23.83 16.11 -10.80
N GLY A 26 -23.50 15.13 -9.96
CA GLY A 26 -24.43 14.57 -8.98
C GLY A 26 -24.74 15.58 -7.88
N LYS A 27 -26.00 15.99 -7.74
CA LYS A 27 -26.51 16.90 -6.68
C LYS A 27 -26.47 16.29 -5.26
N SER A 28 -25.55 15.36 -4.97
CA SER A 28 -25.34 14.91 -3.60
C SER A 28 -24.26 15.79 -3.00
N SER A 29 -24.60 16.53 -1.95
CA SER A 29 -23.71 17.29 -1.06
C SER A 29 -22.66 16.42 -0.33
N SER A 30 -22.41 15.23 -0.84
CA SER A 30 -21.44 14.21 -0.41
C SER A 30 -20.23 14.19 -1.35
N SER A 31 -19.86 15.34 -1.93
CA SER A 31 -18.62 15.47 -2.69
C SER A 31 -17.48 15.26 -1.70
N MET A 32 -16.91 14.05 -1.68
CA MET A 32 -15.62 13.82 -1.05
C MET A 32 -14.65 14.80 -1.71
N SER A 33 -14.25 15.84 -0.97
CA SER A 33 -13.35 16.86 -1.51
C SER A 33 -12.05 16.18 -1.92
N LEU A 34 -11.36 16.75 -2.91
CA LEU A 34 -10.04 16.24 -3.32
C LEU A 34 -9.11 16.08 -2.10
N ASP A 35 -9.21 17.02 -1.16
CA ASP A 35 -8.48 16.98 0.11
C ASP A 35 -8.86 15.77 0.97
N GLN A 36 -10.14 15.42 1.07
CA GLN A 36 -10.58 14.23 1.81
C GLN A 36 -10.11 12.94 1.13
N TYR A 37 -10.03 12.90 -0.20
CA TYR A 37 -9.47 11.75 -0.92
C TYR A 37 -7.94 11.64 -0.76
N LEU A 38 -7.22 12.76 -0.76
CA LEU A 38 -5.76 12.78 -0.64
C LEU A 38 -5.30 12.49 0.79
N PHE A 39 -5.90 13.17 1.76
CA PHE A 39 -5.47 13.13 3.16
C PHE A 39 -6.24 12.14 4.03
N GLY A 40 -7.43 11.71 3.58
CA GLY A 40 -8.32 10.87 4.36
C GLY A 40 -8.82 11.58 5.61
N SER A 41 -9.63 10.88 6.40
CA SER A 41 -9.87 11.26 7.79
C SER A 41 -10.01 10.00 8.62
N ILE A 42 -8.93 9.67 9.33
CA ILE A 42 -8.83 8.49 10.20
C ILE A 42 -9.89 8.57 11.32
N VAL A 43 -10.32 9.78 11.68
CA VAL A 43 -11.34 10.04 12.71
C VAL A 43 -12.75 9.67 12.23
N THR A 44 -13.00 9.67 10.91
CA THR A 44 -14.34 9.42 10.33
C THR A 44 -14.58 7.97 9.91
N ILE A 45 -13.70 7.05 10.31
CA ILE A 45 -13.81 5.63 9.96
C ILE A 45 -15.03 5.01 10.64
N SER A 46 -15.87 4.34 9.85
CA SER A 46 -17.01 3.58 10.34
C SER A 46 -16.59 2.19 10.85
N GLN A 47 -17.36 1.62 11.77
CA GLN A 47 -17.09 0.28 12.32
C GLN A 47 -17.13 -0.80 11.23
N GLU A 48 -18.00 -0.66 10.23
CA GLU A 48 -18.08 -1.57 9.08
C GLU A 48 -16.78 -1.57 8.25
N GLN A 49 -16.19 -0.39 8.01
CA GLN A 49 -14.91 -0.27 7.32
C GLN A 49 -13.78 -0.94 8.12
N VAL A 50 -13.76 -0.78 9.45
CA VAL A 50 -12.77 -1.45 10.32
C VAL A 50 -12.89 -2.96 10.19
N ILE A 51 -14.11 -3.50 10.27
CA ILE A 51 -14.35 -4.95 10.13
C ILE A 51 -13.90 -5.43 8.75
N GLY A 52 -14.22 -4.68 7.68
CA GLY A 52 -13.76 -4.98 6.32
C GLY A 52 -12.23 -5.04 6.19
N LEU A 53 -11.51 -4.09 6.80
CA LEU A 53 -10.05 -4.10 6.84
C LEU A 53 -9.52 -5.34 7.59
N PHE A 54 -10.12 -5.71 8.73
CA PHE A 54 -9.72 -6.90 9.48
C PHE A 54 -9.95 -8.20 8.70
N VAL A 55 -11.08 -8.32 7.99
CA VAL A 55 -11.38 -9.48 7.14
C VAL A 55 -10.35 -9.60 6.02
N ILE A 56 -10.03 -8.50 5.32
CA ILE A 56 -9.00 -8.51 4.28
C ILE A 56 -7.63 -8.85 4.86
N ALA A 57 -7.26 -8.25 6.00
CA ALA A 57 -5.99 -8.54 6.65
C ALA A 57 -5.87 -10.03 6.99
N ALA A 58 -6.93 -10.65 7.52
CA ALA A 58 -6.97 -12.09 7.78
C ALA A 58 -6.80 -12.92 6.49
N VAL A 59 -7.52 -12.58 5.41
CA VAL A 59 -7.39 -13.25 4.11
C VAL A 59 -5.96 -13.13 3.57
N VAL A 60 -5.36 -11.94 3.60
CA VAL A 60 -3.98 -11.69 3.16
C VAL A 60 -2.99 -12.50 3.99
N LEU A 61 -3.14 -12.53 5.32
CA LEU A 61 -2.25 -13.31 6.19
C LEU A 61 -2.37 -14.82 5.93
N ILE A 62 -3.58 -15.34 5.75
CA ILE A 62 -3.80 -16.76 5.43
C ILE A 62 -3.17 -17.11 4.08
N LEU A 63 -3.43 -16.32 3.04
CA LEU A 63 -2.84 -16.52 1.72
C LEU A 63 -1.31 -16.45 1.76
N THR A 64 -0.78 -15.47 2.50
CA THR A 64 0.66 -15.31 2.68
C THR A 64 1.28 -16.53 3.36
N PHE A 65 0.64 -17.04 4.42
CA PHE A 65 1.13 -18.21 5.15
C PHE A 65 1.06 -19.48 4.30
N LEU A 66 -0.03 -19.68 3.54
CA LEU A 66 -0.22 -20.84 2.69
C LEU A 66 0.71 -20.84 1.46
N PHE A 67 0.95 -19.67 0.86
CA PHE A 67 1.71 -19.51 -0.38
C PHE A 67 3.09 -18.87 -0.19
N LEU A 68 3.66 -18.96 1.01
CA LEU A 68 4.91 -18.27 1.36
C LEU A 68 6.10 -18.68 0.47
N ARG A 69 6.19 -19.97 0.11
CA ARG A 69 7.21 -20.50 -0.81
C ARG A 69 6.98 -20.06 -2.26
N PRO A 70 5.80 -20.28 -2.88
CA PRO A 70 5.52 -19.78 -4.22
C PRO A 70 5.71 -18.26 -4.37
N MET A 71 5.29 -17.47 -3.38
CA MET A 71 5.45 -16.01 -3.43
C MET A 71 6.91 -15.57 -3.39
N TYR A 72 7.77 -16.29 -2.67
CA TYR A 72 9.20 -16.03 -2.68
C TYR A 72 9.80 -16.22 -4.08
N ILE A 73 9.53 -17.37 -4.71
CA ILE A 73 10.06 -17.68 -6.04
C ILE A 73 9.52 -16.67 -7.06
N LEU A 74 8.22 -16.39 -7.03
CA LEU A 74 7.58 -15.43 -7.93
C LEU A 74 8.10 -13.98 -7.77
N THR A 75 8.53 -13.58 -6.56
CA THR A 75 9.05 -12.22 -6.31
C THR A 75 10.49 -12.03 -6.80
N PHE A 76 11.31 -13.08 -6.75
CA PHE A 76 12.73 -12.98 -7.10
C PHE A 76 13.06 -13.52 -8.48
N ASP A 77 12.31 -14.51 -8.97
CA ASP A 77 12.52 -15.16 -10.25
C ASP A 77 11.22 -15.75 -10.81
N GLU A 78 10.49 -14.92 -11.54
CA GLU A 78 9.22 -15.28 -12.15
C GLU A 78 9.40 -16.34 -13.27
N ASP A 79 10.54 -16.30 -13.98
CA ASP A 79 10.86 -17.26 -15.04
C ASP A 79 11.17 -18.65 -14.45
N THR A 80 11.94 -18.71 -13.36
CA THR A 80 12.19 -19.96 -12.63
C THR A 80 10.90 -20.51 -12.00
N ALA A 81 10.02 -19.66 -11.48
CA ALA A 81 8.70 -20.10 -10.97
C ALA A 81 7.85 -20.77 -12.06
N PHE A 82 7.90 -20.26 -13.29
CA PHE A 82 7.19 -20.83 -14.43
C PHE A 82 7.76 -22.19 -14.84
N VAL A 83 9.09 -22.34 -14.83
CA VAL A 83 9.77 -23.61 -15.13
C VAL A 83 9.48 -24.67 -14.05
N ASP A 84 9.35 -24.25 -12.78
CA ASP A 84 8.97 -25.12 -11.66
C ASP A 84 7.48 -25.55 -11.67
N GLY A 85 6.71 -25.15 -12.69
CA GLY A 85 5.33 -25.57 -12.87
C GLY A 85 4.32 -24.84 -11.97
N LEU A 86 4.72 -23.74 -11.33
CA LEU A 86 3.80 -22.91 -10.56
C LEU A 86 2.87 -22.13 -11.50
N PRO A 87 1.56 -22.00 -11.18
CA PRO A 87 0.62 -21.22 -11.99
C PRO A 87 0.82 -19.71 -11.75
N VAL A 88 2.00 -19.19 -12.11
CA VAL A 88 2.47 -17.80 -11.91
C VAL A 88 1.39 -16.78 -12.26
N ARG A 89 0.79 -16.91 -13.45
CA ARG A 89 -0.23 -15.98 -13.95
C ARG A 89 -1.47 -15.93 -13.04
N THR A 90 -1.95 -17.07 -12.56
CA THR A 90 -3.11 -17.13 -11.67
C THR A 90 -2.79 -16.55 -10.30
N MET A 91 -1.61 -16.84 -9.77
CA MET A 91 -1.16 -16.31 -8.48
C MET A 91 -1.00 -14.79 -8.53
N SER A 92 -0.38 -14.25 -9.59
CA SER A 92 -0.24 -12.81 -9.79
C SER A 92 -1.59 -12.11 -9.94
N ILE A 93 -2.55 -12.70 -10.67
CA ILE A 93 -3.90 -12.14 -10.80
C ILE A 93 -4.62 -12.12 -9.44
N LEU A 94 -4.60 -13.23 -8.69
CA LEU A 94 -5.23 -13.30 -7.37
C LEU A 94 -4.60 -12.29 -6.39
N PHE A 95 -3.28 -12.21 -6.36
CA PHE A 95 -2.56 -11.25 -5.52
C PHE A 95 -2.92 -9.80 -5.89
N ASN A 96 -2.96 -9.48 -7.18
CA ASN A 96 -3.35 -8.15 -7.67
C ASN A 96 -4.81 -7.82 -7.33
N MET A 97 -5.73 -8.80 -7.39
CA MET A 97 -7.11 -8.57 -6.95
C MET A 97 -7.17 -8.25 -5.47
N VAL A 98 -6.52 -9.06 -4.63
CA VAL A 98 -6.55 -8.87 -3.16
C VAL A 98 -5.93 -7.52 -2.78
N THR A 99 -4.80 -7.16 -3.38
CA THR A 99 -4.16 -5.85 -3.14
C THR A 99 -5.02 -4.70 -3.65
N GLY A 100 -5.65 -4.83 -4.82
CA GLY A 100 -6.57 -3.83 -5.35
C GLY A 100 -7.77 -3.59 -4.45
N VAL A 101 -8.39 -4.65 -3.92
CA VAL A 101 -9.50 -4.54 -2.96
C VAL A 101 -9.02 -3.91 -1.64
N ALA A 102 -7.84 -4.29 -1.16
CA ALA A 102 -7.26 -3.69 0.05
C ALA A 102 -7.02 -2.18 -0.11
N ILE A 103 -6.46 -1.75 -1.25
CA ILE A 103 -6.25 -0.33 -1.58
C ILE A 103 -7.59 0.41 -1.65
N ALA A 104 -8.59 -0.17 -2.33
CA ALA A 104 -9.90 0.43 -2.47
C ALA A 104 -10.61 0.67 -1.12
N LEU A 105 -10.49 -0.26 -0.17
CA LEU A 105 -11.03 -0.08 1.19
C LEU A 105 -10.22 0.90 2.05
N MET A 106 -8.90 1.00 1.84
CA MET A 106 -8.06 1.91 2.62
C MET A 106 -8.20 3.37 2.23
N ILE A 107 -8.37 3.71 0.95
CA ILE A 107 -8.36 5.10 0.48
C ILE A 107 -9.33 6.02 1.24
N PRO A 108 -10.60 5.64 1.47
CA PRO A 108 -11.54 6.49 2.23
C PRO A 108 -11.11 6.73 3.69
N ALA A 109 -10.43 5.77 4.29
CA ALA A 109 -10.00 5.78 5.69
C ALA A 109 -8.68 6.55 5.89
N ALA A 110 -7.68 6.21 5.08
CA ALA A 110 -6.30 6.65 5.22
C ALA A 110 -5.90 7.80 4.28
N GLY A 111 -6.64 7.97 3.17
CA GLY A 111 -6.25 8.85 2.07
C GLY A 111 -5.27 8.20 1.09
N ALA A 112 -5.34 8.59 -0.18
CA ALA A 112 -4.50 8.05 -1.24
C ALA A 112 -3.00 8.30 -1.01
N LEU A 113 -2.64 9.42 -0.38
CA LEU A 113 -1.24 9.76 -0.08
C LEU A 113 -0.62 8.82 0.96
N LEU A 114 -1.38 8.47 2.01
CA LEU A 114 -0.88 7.53 3.01
C LEU A 114 -0.78 6.12 2.42
N VAL A 115 -1.75 5.70 1.60
CA VAL A 115 -1.75 4.37 0.97
C VAL A 115 -0.51 4.17 0.08
N SER A 116 -0.13 5.14 -0.75
CA SER A 116 1.08 5.00 -1.58
C SER A 116 2.35 4.89 -0.73
N THR A 117 2.39 5.64 0.37
CA THR A 117 3.51 5.69 1.30
C THR A 117 3.71 4.35 2.01
N ILE A 118 2.66 3.81 2.63
CA ILE A 118 2.73 2.54 3.38
C ILE A 118 2.96 1.34 2.45
N MET A 119 2.57 1.42 1.18
CA MET A 119 2.81 0.35 0.22
C MET A 119 4.28 0.23 -0.15
N VAL A 120 5.02 1.35 -0.21
CA VAL A 120 6.39 1.38 -0.75
C VAL A 120 7.45 1.50 0.34
N LEU A 121 7.31 2.46 1.25
CA LEU A 121 8.39 2.84 2.17
C LEU A 121 8.73 1.78 3.23
N PRO A 122 7.81 1.23 4.03
CA PRO A 122 8.18 0.23 5.04
C PRO A 122 8.82 -1.01 4.42
N ALA A 123 8.32 -1.47 3.27
CA ALA A 123 8.92 -2.58 2.51
C ALA A 123 10.34 -2.22 2.03
N SER A 124 10.54 -1.01 1.50
CA SER A 124 11.86 -0.53 1.04
C SER A 124 12.87 -0.39 2.18
N ILE A 125 12.43 0.05 3.37
CA ILE A 125 13.27 0.10 4.58
C ILE A 125 13.62 -1.32 5.03
N ALA A 126 12.64 -2.22 5.07
CA ALA A 126 12.83 -3.60 5.50
C ALA A 126 13.74 -4.38 4.55
N LEU A 127 13.64 -4.20 3.23
CA LEU A 127 14.54 -4.81 2.25
C LEU A 127 15.99 -4.37 2.45
N ARG A 128 16.21 -3.16 2.96
CA ARG A 128 17.54 -2.67 3.32
C ARG A 128 18.05 -3.26 4.63
N LEU A 129 17.20 -3.68 5.56
CA LEU A 129 17.65 -4.18 6.87
C LEU A 129 17.66 -5.72 6.95
N GLY A 130 16.72 -6.37 6.27
CA GLY A 130 16.52 -7.81 6.31
C GLY A 130 17.54 -8.57 5.46
N LYS A 131 17.84 -9.80 5.90
CA LYS A 131 18.73 -10.74 5.22
C LYS A 131 17.99 -11.86 4.49
N ASN A 132 16.76 -12.16 4.93
CA ASN A 132 15.93 -13.26 4.44
C ASN A 132 14.52 -12.75 4.16
N PHE A 133 13.80 -13.35 3.20
CA PHE A 133 12.44 -12.93 2.82
C PHE A 133 11.47 -12.88 4.01
N SER A 134 11.41 -13.94 4.82
CA SER A 134 10.57 -13.96 6.02
C SER A 134 10.93 -12.87 7.03
N SER A 135 12.23 -12.55 7.17
CA SER A 135 12.70 -11.47 8.03
C SER A 135 12.29 -10.10 7.48
N VAL A 136 12.37 -9.90 6.15
CA VAL A 136 11.90 -8.68 5.48
C VAL A 136 10.39 -8.48 5.69
N MET A 137 9.58 -9.53 5.58
CA MET A 137 8.13 -9.42 5.79
C MET A 137 7.77 -8.98 7.22
N ILE A 138 8.42 -9.59 8.22
CA ILE A 138 8.21 -9.24 9.63
C ILE A 138 8.71 -7.83 9.92
N LEU A 139 9.90 -7.47 9.43
CA LEU A 139 10.46 -6.12 9.58
C LEU A 139 9.59 -5.06 8.91
N ALA A 140 9.10 -5.31 7.68
CA ALA A 140 8.22 -4.39 6.97
C ALA A 140 6.93 -4.14 7.75
N SER A 141 6.33 -5.21 8.29
CA SER A 141 5.13 -5.11 9.12
C SER A 141 5.38 -4.34 10.41
N ALA A 142 6.50 -4.62 11.10
CA ALA A 142 6.87 -3.94 12.33
C ALA A 142 7.18 -2.44 12.10
N ILE A 143 7.97 -2.12 11.07
CA ILE A 143 8.30 -0.74 10.69
C ILE A 143 7.04 0.00 10.26
N GLY A 144 6.17 -0.64 9.48
CA GLY A 144 4.88 -0.09 9.06
C GLY A 144 4.00 0.25 10.26
N PHE A 145 3.86 -0.67 11.21
CA PHE A 145 3.06 -0.48 12.42
C PHE A 145 3.65 0.61 13.33
N LEU A 146 4.94 0.52 13.67
CA LEU A 146 5.61 1.50 14.53
C LEU A 146 5.66 2.89 13.90
N GLY A 147 5.90 2.97 12.58
CA GLY A 147 5.91 4.23 11.84
C GLY A 147 4.55 4.90 11.80
N MET A 148 3.47 4.13 11.62
CA MET A 148 2.11 4.67 11.72
C MET A 148 1.78 5.16 13.13
N VAL A 149 2.06 4.38 14.17
CA VAL A 149 1.79 4.79 15.56
C VAL A 149 2.57 6.05 15.93
N ALA A 150 3.87 6.10 15.61
CA ALA A 150 4.71 7.28 15.85
C ALA A 150 4.20 8.50 15.07
N GLY A 151 3.79 8.31 13.81
CA GLY A 151 3.28 9.41 12.99
C GLY A 151 1.91 9.92 13.38
N LEU A 152 1.03 9.05 13.86
CA LEU A 152 -0.23 9.46 14.49
C LEU A 152 0.02 10.26 15.77
N TYR A 153 0.95 9.79 16.60
CA TYR A 153 1.32 10.50 17.82
C TYR A 153 1.86 11.90 17.53
N ILE A 154 2.79 12.03 16.59
CA ILE A 154 3.35 13.35 16.20
C ILE A 154 2.28 14.24 15.55
N SER A 155 1.43 13.67 14.67
CA SER A 155 0.32 14.40 14.04
C SER A 155 -0.62 14.99 15.08
N TYR A 156 -0.91 14.27 16.16
CA TYR A 156 -1.76 14.74 17.25
C TYR A 156 -1.20 15.98 17.95
N TYR A 157 0.10 16.02 18.24
CA TYR A 157 0.73 17.18 18.90
C TYR A 157 1.00 18.35 17.95
N ALA A 158 1.29 18.06 16.68
CA ALA A 158 1.63 19.07 15.68
C ALA A 158 0.40 19.63 14.95
N GLU A 159 -0.81 19.15 15.25
CA GLU A 159 -2.08 19.53 14.59
C GLU A 159 -2.00 19.45 13.05
N THR A 160 -1.20 18.53 12.54
CA THR A 160 -0.94 18.34 11.10
C THR A 160 -1.75 17.18 10.54
N PRO A 161 -2.08 17.17 9.24
CA PRO A 161 -2.78 16.04 8.61
C PRO A 161 -2.05 14.71 8.87
N PRO A 162 -2.71 13.69 9.44
CA PRO A 162 -2.07 12.42 9.82
C PRO A 162 -1.30 11.75 8.68
N SER A 163 -1.89 11.77 7.48
CA SER A 163 -1.31 11.18 6.27
C SER A 163 0.02 11.83 5.86
N ALA A 164 0.12 13.16 5.96
CA ALA A 164 1.34 13.89 5.65
C ALA A 164 2.44 13.60 6.69
N SER A 165 2.09 13.63 7.98
CA SER A 165 3.06 13.44 9.07
C SER A 165 3.64 12.02 9.10
N ILE A 166 2.79 11.01 8.90
CA ILE A 166 3.23 9.61 8.77
C ILE A 166 4.17 9.45 7.56
N THR A 167 3.85 10.10 6.43
CA THR A 167 4.67 10.05 5.22
C THR A 167 6.06 10.64 5.45
N ILE A 168 6.15 11.81 6.07
CA ILE A 168 7.43 12.45 6.38
C ILE A 168 8.28 11.55 7.28
N ILE A 169 7.68 10.92 8.29
CA ILE A 169 8.41 10.00 9.19
C ILE A 169 8.98 8.82 8.42
N PHE A 170 8.19 8.17 7.56
CA PHE A 170 8.70 7.06 6.76
C PHE A 170 9.83 7.49 5.82
N VAL A 171 9.73 8.68 5.21
CA VAL A 171 10.79 9.24 4.36
C VAL A 171 12.06 9.50 5.17
N VAL A 172 11.95 10.11 6.35
CA VAL A 172 13.09 10.37 7.24
C VAL A 172 13.76 9.06 7.67
N VAL A 173 12.97 8.07 8.11
CA VAL A 173 13.50 6.75 8.50
C VAL A 173 14.18 6.07 7.31
N PHE A 174 13.59 6.13 6.12
CA PHE A 174 14.19 5.58 4.91
C PHE A 174 15.53 6.24 4.56
N LEU A 175 15.60 7.58 4.62
CA LEU A 175 16.83 8.31 4.37
C LEU A 175 17.91 7.99 5.40
N LEU A 176 17.57 7.94 6.68
CA LEU A 176 18.50 7.57 7.76
C LEU A 176 19.07 6.16 7.54
N VAL A 177 18.22 5.17 7.28
CA VAL A 177 18.65 3.80 7.01
C VAL A 177 19.50 3.72 5.75
N SER A 178 19.14 4.47 4.70
CA SER A 178 19.91 4.52 3.45
C SER A 178 21.30 5.13 3.64
N LEU A 179 21.40 6.22 4.42
CA LEU A 179 22.66 6.88 4.73
C LEU A 179 23.56 5.98 5.60
N LEU A 180 23.02 5.41 6.69
CA LEU A 180 23.78 4.51 7.56
C LEU A 180 24.36 3.33 6.79
N LYS A 181 23.57 2.72 5.89
CA LYS A 181 24.08 1.62 5.04
C LYS A 181 25.16 2.06 4.06
N ARG A 182 25.14 3.33 3.61
CA ARG A 182 26.20 3.88 2.74
C ARG A 182 27.48 4.17 3.51
N PHE A 183 27.41 4.50 4.80
CA PHE A 183 28.59 4.73 5.64
C PHE A 183 29.24 3.45 6.18
N ILE A 184 28.46 2.38 6.35
CA ILE A 184 28.94 1.09 6.87
C ILE A 184 29.55 0.22 5.74
N LYS A 185 29.31 0.57 4.48
CA LYS A 185 29.79 -0.16 3.30
C LYS A 185 30.94 0.59 2.64
#